data_AF-A0A3P7QV67-F1
#
_entry.id   AF-A0A3P7QV67-F1
#
_cell.length_a   1.000
_cell.length_b   1.000
_cell.length_c   1.000
_cell.angle_alpha   90.00
_cell.angle_beta   90.00
_cell.angle_gamma   90.00
#
_symmetry.space_group_name_H-M   'P 1'
#
loop_
_entity.id
_entity.type
_entity.pdbx_description
1 polymer ?
#
loop_
_entity_poly.entity_id
_entity_poly.type
_entity_poly.pdbx_seq_one_letter_code
_entity_poly.pdbx_strand_id
1 'polypeptide(L)'
;MIIFRCPVVQHVILEAYKKGLNFQVCILDSTITRRGITLLYFFDQTLFILCNLYYKFQCQLILLGCSAVFSDGSIMAELGAGILAMHGAFDNIPVIVVAQSYKFVDKVRKILIPAERITAIITEIRSLPPTSVPAVLKAKQLVVT
;
A
#
# COMPACT_ATOMS: atom_id res chain seq x y z
N MET A 1 7.88 0.66 -5.55
CA MET A 1 6.83 0.31 -6.53
C MET A 1 5.47 0.68 -5.95
N ILE A 2 4.71 1.53 -6.63
CA ILE A 2 3.33 1.88 -6.29
C ILE A 2 2.42 1.10 -7.21
N ILE A 3 1.34 0.55 -6.67
CA ILE A 3 0.29 -0.03 -7.48
C ILE A 3 -0.93 0.85 -7.34
N PHE A 4 -1.38 1.37 -8.48
CA PHE A 4 -2.56 2.22 -8.59
C PHE A 4 -2.48 3.55 -7.84
N ARG A 5 -3.39 4.45 -8.22
CA ARG A 5 -3.48 5.77 -7.63
C ARG A 5 -4.12 5.67 -6.24
N CYS A 6 -3.28 5.68 -5.20
CA CYS A 6 -3.70 5.99 -3.84
C CYS A 6 -3.28 7.42 -3.48
N PRO A 7 -4.21 8.35 -3.16
CA PRO A 7 -3.86 9.73 -2.80
C PRO A 7 -2.89 9.82 -1.61
N VAL A 8 -3.01 8.92 -0.64
CA VAL A 8 -2.13 8.90 0.55
C VAL A 8 -0.71 8.50 0.15
N VAL A 9 -0.54 7.44 -0.64
CA VAL A 9 0.79 7.00 -1.13
C VAL A 9 1.41 8.07 -2.04
N GLN A 10 0.62 8.67 -2.92
CA GLN A 10 1.05 9.79 -3.76
C GLN A 10 1.58 10.95 -2.91
N HIS A 11 0.85 11.33 -1.85
CA HIS A 11 1.27 12.40 -0.95
C HIS A 11 2.59 12.07 -0.24
N VAL A 12 2.73 10.85 0.31
CA VAL A 12 3.98 10.41 0.96
C VAL A 12 5.18 10.51 0.02
N ILE A 13 5.00 10.12 -1.24
CA ILE A 13 6.09 10.11 -2.22
C ILE A 13 6.44 11.54 -2.66
N LEU A 14 5.45 12.39 -2.90
CA LEU A 14 5.67 13.82 -3.18
C LEU A 14 6.42 14.51 -2.04
N GLU A 15 6.04 14.26 -0.79
CA GLU A 15 6.74 14.79 0.38
C GLU A 15 8.17 14.26 0.50
N ALA A 16 8.41 12.99 0.14
CA ALA A 16 9.74 12.42 0.10
C ALA A 16 10.64 13.10 -0.96
N TYR A 17 10.12 13.39 -2.15
CA TYR A 17 10.84 14.17 -3.17
C TYR A 17 11.11 15.60 -2.71
N LYS A 18 10.15 16.28 -2.09
CA LYS A 18 10.36 17.64 -1.53
C LYS A 18 11.47 17.69 -0.49
N LYS A 19 11.66 16.60 0.27
CA LYS A 19 12.76 16.45 1.23
C LYS A 19 14.12 16.13 0.59
N GLY A 20 14.20 16.05 -0.74
CA GLY A 20 15.43 15.77 -1.48
C GLY A 20 15.86 14.31 -1.45
N LEU A 21 14.94 13.38 -1.16
CA LEU A 21 15.25 11.95 -1.20
C LEU A 21 15.36 11.49 -2.67
N ASN A 22 16.47 10.85 -3.00
CA ASN A 22 16.72 10.32 -4.34
C ASN A 22 16.28 8.86 -4.42
N PHE A 23 15.17 8.60 -5.10
CA PHE A 23 14.69 7.25 -5.38
C PHE A 23 13.88 7.23 -6.68
N GLN A 24 13.82 6.06 -7.29
CA GLN A 24 13.02 5.81 -8.49
C GLN A 24 11.67 5.22 -8.12
N VAL A 25 10.62 5.64 -8.83
CA VAL A 25 9.27 5.17 -8.61
C VAL A 25 8.80 4.35 -9.80
N CYS A 26 8.58 3.06 -9.60
CA CYS A 26 7.86 2.23 -10.57
C CYS A 26 6.36 2.29 -10.26
N ILE A 27 5.54 2.71 -11.22
CA ILE A 27 4.09 2.74 -11.12
C ILE A 27 3.52 1.56 -11.90
N LEU A 28 2.76 0.73 -11.19
CA LEU A 28 1.98 -0.35 -11.79
C LEU A 28 0.53 0.07 -11.88
N ASP A 29 -0.02 -0.06 -13.08
CA ASP A 29 -1.40 0.33 -13.37
C ASP A 29 -2.11 -0.76 -14.17
N SER A 30 -3.44 -0.73 -14.13
CA SER A 30 -4.26 -1.63 -14.95
C SER A 30 -4.41 -1.06 -16.35
N THR A 31 -4.53 -1.96 -17.31
CA THR A 31 -4.85 -1.61 -18.69
C THR A 31 -6.23 -0.96 -18.84
N ILE A 32 -7.13 -1.20 -17.88
CA ILE A 32 -8.54 -0.79 -17.91
C ILE A 32 -8.72 0.61 -17.32
N THR A 33 -8.35 0.82 -16.05
CA THR A 33 -8.68 2.07 -15.34
C THR A 33 -7.64 3.17 -15.55
N ARG A 34 -6.39 2.80 -15.83
CA ARG A 34 -5.25 3.70 -16.06
C ARG A 34 -5.17 4.90 -15.10
N ARG A 35 -5.54 4.73 -13.82
CA ARG A 35 -5.58 5.86 -12.87
C ARG A 35 -4.20 6.31 -12.43
N GLY A 36 -3.24 5.40 -12.45
CA GLY A 36 -1.84 5.66 -12.11
C GLY A 36 -1.12 6.49 -13.17
N ILE A 37 -1.61 6.57 -14.40
CA ILE A 37 -0.99 7.40 -15.45
C ILE A 37 -0.89 8.87 -15.04
N THR A 38 -1.84 9.37 -14.24
CA THR A 38 -1.81 10.75 -13.74
C THR A 38 -0.64 11.02 -12.80
N LEU A 39 -0.05 9.97 -12.22
CA LEU A 39 1.14 10.10 -11.36
C LEU A 39 2.40 10.43 -12.17
N LEU A 40 2.43 10.13 -13.47
CA LEU A 40 3.57 10.46 -14.34
C LEU A 40 3.80 11.97 -14.43
N TYR A 41 2.75 12.77 -14.36
CA TYR A 41 2.86 14.24 -14.35
C TYR A 41 3.56 14.80 -13.11
N PHE A 42 3.69 14.02 -12.04
CA PHE A 42 4.27 14.48 -10.78
C PHE A 42 5.72 14.05 -10.60
N PHE A 43 6.22 13.11 -11.40
CA PHE A 43 7.50 12.46 -11.15
C PHE A 43 8.27 12.23 -12.45
N ASP A 44 9.37 12.96 -12.63
CA ASP A 44 10.23 12.84 -13.82
C ASP A 44 10.91 11.47 -13.94
N GLN A 45 11.16 10.79 -12.81
CA GLN A 45 11.84 9.48 -12.75
C GLN A 45 10.87 8.34 -12.49
N THR A 46 9.85 8.21 -13.35
CA THR A 46 8.85 7.14 -13.25
C THR A 46 8.95 6.13 -14.37
N LEU A 47 9.08 4.85 -13.98
CA LEU A 47 8.85 3.73 -14.90
C LEU A 47 7.38 3.33 -14.79
N PHE A 48 6.63 3.52 -15.87
CA PHE A 48 5.24 3.10 -15.97
C PHE A 48 5.17 1.71 -16.59
N ILE A 49 4.67 0.72 -15.83
CA ILE A 49 4.45 -0.62 -16.35
C ILE A 49 2.96 -0.89 -16.30
N LEU A 50 2.36 -0.99 -17.49
CA LEU A 50 1.06 -1.62 -17.64
C LEU A 50 1.23 -3.09 -17.29
N CYS A 51 0.53 -3.54 -16.25
CA CYS A 51 0.74 -4.87 -15.69
C CYS A 51 0.47 -5.96 -16.74
N ASN A 52 1.54 -6.47 -17.33
CA ASN A 52 1.62 -7.85 -17.79
C ASN A 52 2.34 -8.61 -16.67
N LEU A 53 1.69 -9.62 -16.11
CA LEU A 53 2.11 -10.40 -14.92
C LEU A 53 3.50 -11.06 -15.03
N TYR A 54 4.17 -10.93 -16.17
CA TYR A 54 5.44 -11.57 -16.50
C TYR A 54 6.67 -10.66 -16.29
N TYR A 55 6.49 -9.38 -15.96
CA TYR A 55 7.64 -8.51 -15.76
C TYR A 55 8.25 -8.75 -14.37
N LYS A 56 9.52 -9.15 -14.32
CA LYS A 56 10.28 -9.23 -13.08
C LYS A 56 10.54 -7.81 -12.57
N PHE A 57 9.83 -7.41 -11.52
CA PHE A 57 9.99 -6.08 -10.95
C PHE A 57 11.27 -6.03 -10.11
N GLN A 58 12.26 -5.26 -10.56
CA GLN A 58 13.39 -4.90 -9.70
C GLN A 58 12.97 -3.75 -8.79
N CYS A 59 12.49 -4.07 -7.58
CA CYS A 59 12.18 -3.07 -6.58
C CYS A 59 12.65 -3.50 -5.19
N GLN A 60 13.03 -2.51 -4.37
CA GLN A 60 13.49 -2.75 -2.99
C GLN A 60 12.39 -2.54 -1.96
N LEU A 61 11.26 -1.95 -2.37
CA LEU A 61 10.14 -1.62 -1.51
C LEU A 61 8.84 -1.54 -2.33
N ILE A 62 7.78 -2.17 -1.80
CA ILE A 62 6.43 -2.09 -2.35
C ILE A 62 5.59 -1.24 -1.42
N LEU A 63 5.02 -0.15 -1.95
CA LEU A 63 4.10 0.73 -1.25
C LEU A 63 2.69 0.51 -1.79
N LEU A 64 1.79 0.09 -0.91
CA LEU A 64 0.39 -0.16 -1.24
C LEU A 64 -0.51 0.86 -0.55
N GLY A 65 -1.52 1.33 -1.26
CA GLY A 65 -2.68 1.94 -0.63
C GLY A 65 -3.71 0.88 -0.26
N CYS A 66 -4.56 1.18 0.72
CA CYS A 66 -5.72 0.34 1.04
C CYS A 66 -7.02 1.13 1.04
N SER A 67 -8.12 0.41 0.85
CA SER A 67 -9.49 0.84 1.09
C SER A 67 -9.90 0.58 2.54
N ALA A 68 -9.45 -0.55 3.11
CA ALA A 68 -9.73 -0.91 4.50
C ALA A 68 -8.65 -1.86 5.06
N VAL A 69 -8.45 -1.79 6.37
CA VAL A 69 -7.62 -2.72 7.16
C VAL A 69 -8.53 -3.40 8.17
N PHE A 70 -8.57 -4.73 8.15
CA PHE A 70 -9.52 -5.54 8.93
C PHE A 70 -8.89 -6.00 10.25
N SER A 71 -9.71 -6.38 11.22
CA SER A 71 -9.25 -6.70 12.59
C SER A 71 -8.27 -7.87 12.66
N ASP A 72 -8.29 -8.77 11.69
CA ASP A 72 -7.32 -9.87 11.54
C ASP A 72 -5.99 -9.43 10.89
N GLY A 73 -5.84 -8.14 10.57
CA GLY A 73 -4.68 -7.59 9.87
C GLY A 73 -4.75 -7.77 8.34
N SER A 74 -5.83 -8.35 7.81
CA SER A 74 -6.00 -8.47 6.36
C SER A 74 -6.33 -7.12 5.72
N ILE A 75 -5.96 -6.96 4.45
CA ILE A 75 -6.03 -5.67 3.76
C ILE A 75 -6.87 -5.74 2.51
N MET A 76 -7.81 -4.80 2.39
CA MET A 76 -8.53 -4.54 1.15
C MET A 76 -7.83 -3.44 0.38
N ALA A 77 -7.30 -3.79 -0.78
CA ALA A 77 -6.64 -2.87 -1.70
C ALA A 77 -7.26 -3.00 -3.10
N GLU A 78 -6.80 -2.18 -4.04
CA GLU A 78 -7.28 -2.21 -5.42
C GLU A 78 -6.89 -3.53 -6.12
N LEU A 79 -7.65 -3.91 -7.15
CA LEU A 79 -7.46 -5.16 -7.89
C LEU A 79 -6.01 -5.28 -8.37
N GLY A 80 -5.34 -6.40 -8.08
CA GLY A 80 -3.94 -6.64 -8.44
C GLY A 80 -2.93 -6.34 -7.31
N ALA A 81 -3.31 -5.55 -6.30
CA ALA A 81 -2.44 -5.31 -5.15
C ALA A 81 -2.08 -6.59 -4.39
N GLY A 82 -3.00 -7.57 -4.33
CA GLY A 82 -2.74 -8.87 -3.72
C GLY A 82 -1.66 -9.68 -4.44
N ILE A 83 -1.65 -9.68 -5.77
CA ILE A 83 -0.63 -10.39 -6.56
C ILE A 83 0.76 -9.81 -6.27
N LEU A 84 0.84 -8.49 -6.13
CA LEU A 84 2.11 -7.81 -5.90
C LEU A 84 2.56 -7.88 -4.44
N ALA A 85 1.64 -7.93 -3.48
CA ALA A 85 1.95 -8.32 -2.11
C ALA A 85 2.50 -9.75 -2.04
N MET A 86 1.92 -10.67 -2.81
CA MET A 86 2.43 -12.04 -2.91
C MET A 86 3.80 -12.10 -3.58
N HIS A 87 4.01 -11.35 -4.66
CA HIS A 87 5.31 -11.26 -5.34
C HIS A 87 6.38 -10.70 -4.41
N GLY A 88 6.09 -9.59 -3.69
CA GLY A 88 7.01 -9.03 -2.72
C GLY A 88 7.34 -10.01 -1.60
N ALA A 89 6.34 -10.70 -1.06
CA ALA A 89 6.56 -11.73 -0.05
C ALA A 89 7.39 -12.91 -0.57
N PHE A 90 7.25 -13.29 -1.84
CA PHE A 90 8.05 -14.37 -2.45
C PHE A 90 9.51 -13.94 -2.69
N ASP A 91 9.73 -12.71 -3.15
CA ASP A 91 11.05 -12.16 -3.45
C ASP A 91 11.74 -11.48 -2.25
N ASN A 92 11.19 -11.63 -1.03
CA ASN A 92 11.67 -10.98 0.20
C ASN A 92 11.75 -9.44 0.11
N ILE A 93 10.89 -8.84 -0.70
CA ILE A 93 10.76 -7.39 -0.83
C ILE A 93 9.72 -6.91 0.21
N PRO A 94 10.05 -5.93 1.06
CA PRO A 94 9.12 -5.41 2.05
C PRO A 94 7.86 -4.84 1.40
N VAL A 95 6.71 -5.27 1.89
CA VAL A 95 5.38 -4.81 1.47
C VAL A 95 4.81 -3.93 2.56
N ILE A 96 4.81 -2.62 2.33
CA ILE A 96 4.31 -1.64 3.28
C ILE A 96 2.97 -1.10 2.79
N VAL A 97 1.96 -1.15 3.65
CA VAL A 97 0.67 -0.52 3.38
C VAL A 97 0.58 0.82 4.07
N VAL A 98 0.27 1.87 3.31
CA VAL A 98 0.04 3.21 3.82
C VAL A 98 -1.47 3.43 3.93
N ALA A 99 -1.94 3.59 5.16
CA ALA A 99 -3.34 3.65 5.50
C ALA A 99 -3.59 4.72 6.56
N GLN A 100 -4.72 5.41 6.49
CA GLN A 100 -5.14 6.26 7.59
C GLN A 100 -5.86 5.42 8.64
N SER A 101 -5.73 5.75 9.92
CA SER A 101 -6.31 4.96 11.03
C SER A 101 -7.84 4.83 10.93
N TYR A 102 -8.54 5.80 10.31
CA TYR A 102 -9.98 5.69 10.13
C TYR A 102 -10.41 4.52 9.23
N LYS A 103 -9.52 4.03 8.34
CA LYS A 103 -9.77 2.89 7.44
C LYS A 103 -9.73 1.54 8.16
N PHE A 104 -9.47 1.53 9.46
CA PHE A 104 -9.46 0.33 10.27
C PHE A 104 -10.90 -0.07 10.56
N VAL A 105 -11.23 -1.33 10.30
CA VAL A 105 -12.59 -1.87 10.39
C VAL A 105 -12.58 -3.08 11.32
N ASP A 106 -13.46 -3.06 12.32
CA ASP A 106 -13.68 -4.19 13.22
C ASP A 106 -14.60 -5.25 12.58
N LYS A 107 -14.13 -5.80 11.47
CA LYS A 107 -14.74 -6.92 10.72
C LYS A 107 -13.59 -7.77 10.17
N VAL A 108 -13.92 -8.96 9.69
CA VAL A 108 -13.00 -9.85 8.96
C VAL A 108 -13.62 -10.21 7.61
N ARG A 109 -12.80 -10.30 6.54
CA ARG A 109 -13.23 -10.78 5.22
C ARG A 109 -12.16 -11.70 4.61
N LYS A 110 -12.61 -12.74 3.90
CA LYS A 110 -11.72 -13.81 3.40
C LYS A 110 -11.00 -13.50 2.08
N ILE A 111 -11.52 -12.57 1.26
CA ILE A 111 -11.00 -12.29 -0.10
C ILE A 111 -10.10 -11.05 -0.06
N LEU A 112 -9.05 -11.11 0.77
CA LEU A 112 -8.19 -9.97 1.06
C LEU A 112 -6.72 -10.38 1.01
N ILE A 113 -5.83 -9.39 1.02
CA ILE A 113 -4.39 -9.65 1.20
C ILE A 113 -4.18 -10.13 2.63
N PRO A 114 -3.66 -11.35 2.86
CA PRO A 114 -3.48 -11.87 4.20
C PRO A 114 -2.36 -11.12 4.92
N ALA A 115 -2.54 -10.93 6.23
CA ALA A 115 -1.64 -10.17 7.12
C ALA A 115 -0.16 -10.60 7.00
N GLU A 116 0.09 -11.90 6.83
CA GLU A 116 1.41 -12.52 6.70
C GLU A 116 2.22 -12.04 5.48
N ARG A 117 1.55 -11.46 4.48
CA ARG A 117 2.18 -10.93 3.27
C ARG A 117 2.49 -9.44 3.37
N ILE A 118 2.18 -8.82 4.50
CA ILE A 118 2.37 -7.40 4.76
C ILE A 118 3.43 -7.25 5.84
N THR A 119 4.50 -6.51 5.51
CA THR A 119 5.60 -6.26 6.42
C THR A 119 5.21 -5.25 7.51
N ALA A 120 4.55 -4.16 7.13
CA ALA A 120 4.12 -3.12 8.05
C ALA A 120 2.94 -2.32 7.49
N ILE A 121 2.15 -1.76 8.40
CA ILE A 121 1.11 -0.78 8.12
C ILE A 121 1.57 0.56 8.70
N ILE A 122 1.76 1.55 7.83
CA ILE A 122 2.12 2.91 8.22
C ILE A 122 0.84 3.74 8.29
N THR A 123 0.62 4.33 9.47
CA THR A 123 -0.47 5.26 9.74
C THR A 123 0.07 6.62 10.16
N GLU A 124 -0.80 7.61 10.24
CA GLU A 124 -0.52 8.94 10.79
C GLU A 124 -0.08 8.92 12.27
N ILE A 125 -0.36 7.83 12.99
CA ILE A 125 -0.03 7.69 14.41
C ILE A 125 1.36 7.07 14.56
N ARG A 126 1.60 5.93 13.89
CA ARG A 126 2.84 5.15 13.97
C ARG A 126 2.90 4.06 12.90
N SER A 127 4.09 3.49 12.72
CA SER A 127 4.28 2.20 12.06
C SER A 127 3.79 1.07 12.98
N LEU A 128 3.04 0.14 12.43
CA LEU A 128 2.40 -0.96 13.14
C LEU A 128 2.56 -2.26 12.36
N PRO A 129 2.80 -3.40 13.02
CA PRO A 129 2.59 -4.68 12.35
C PRO A 129 1.08 -4.91 12.15
N PRO A 130 0.67 -5.69 11.13
CA PRO A 130 -0.74 -6.04 10.90
C PRO A 130 -1.44 -6.64 12.13
N THR A 131 -0.70 -7.35 12.98
CA THR A 131 -1.21 -7.95 14.23
C THR A 131 -1.62 -6.94 15.29
N SER A 132 -1.21 -5.67 15.16
CA SER A 132 -1.60 -4.59 16.09
C SER A 132 -2.92 -3.90 15.73
N VAL A 133 -3.57 -4.27 14.62
CA VAL A 133 -4.83 -3.66 14.18
C VAL A 133 -5.94 -3.71 15.25
N PRO A 134 -6.17 -4.84 15.97
CA PRO A 134 -7.13 -4.89 17.08
C PRO A 134 -6.86 -3.85 18.17
N ALA A 135 -5.59 -3.61 18.50
CA ALA A 135 -5.22 -2.64 19.54
C ALA A 135 -5.57 -1.20 19.11
N VAL A 136 -5.39 -0.87 17.83
CA VAL A 136 -5.79 0.43 17.27
C VAL A 136 -7.30 0.59 17.29
N LEU A 137 -8.05 -0.45 16.90
CA LEU A 137 -9.52 -0.44 16.94
C LEU A 137 -10.04 -0.24 18.37
N LYS A 138 -9.45 -0.93 19.35
CA LYS A 138 -9.78 -0.76 20.76
C LYS A 138 -9.48 0.67 21.25
N ALA A 139 -8.32 1.22 20.91
CA ALA A 139 -7.98 2.60 21.26
C ALA A 139 -8.97 3.62 20.64
N LYS A 140 -9.39 3.39 19.39
CA LYS A 140 -10.39 4.23 18.71
C LYS A 140 -11.75 4.19 19.40
N GLN A 141 -12.18 3.04 19.91
CA GLN A 141 -13.43 2.91 20.66
C GLN A 141 -13.41 3.72 21.98
N LEU A 142 -12.27 3.75 22.68
CA LEU A 142 -12.11 4.49 23.94
C LEU A 142 -12.14 6.02 23.77
N VAL A 143 -11.84 6.55 22.58
CA VAL A 143 -11.87 8.00 22.31
C VAL A 143 -13.30 8.48 22.01
N VAL A 144 -14.20 7.57 21.64
CA VAL A 144 -15.60 7.90 21.27
C VAL A 144 -16.55 7.81 22.47
N THR A 145 -16.09 7.25 23.60
CA THR A 145 -16.80 7.23 24.90
C THR A 145 -16.38 8.39 25.78
#